data_AF-A0A9X2YDQ5-F1
#
_entry.id   AF-A0A9X2YDQ5-F1
#
_cell.length_a   1.000
_cell.length_b   1.000
_cell.length_c   1.000
_cell.angle_alpha   90.00
_cell.angle_beta   90.00
_cell.angle_gamma   90.00
#
_symmetry.space_group_name_H-M   'P 1'
#
loop_
_entity.id
_entity.type
_entity.pdbx_description
1 polymer ?
#
loop_
_entity_poly.entity_id
_entity_poly.type
_entity_poly.pdbx_seq_one_letter_code
_entity_poly.pdbx_strand_id
1 'polypeptide(L)'
;MTATARAHTGRTVAALAALCATLPVDLAVVGLALARRRPPPARLPGPVVVRTVLLTGGKMTKALQLARSFHLAGHRVVLVESAKYRWTGHRFSKAVDAFHCVPEPSDPGYAQALLDIVGRERVDVVVPVSSPAASVPDARARSLLDDVCDVVHGHADTVAALDDKSEFSRLAASLGLSVPDTHRITDARQVEEFDFPEGRTYILKRIAYHPVGRTDLTPLTRETPERNAAYARSLAISADDPWILQEFIPGREYCTHATVRDGAMRVYCCCESSAFQVNYAHVDKPRIRHWVEHLVKSLELTGQVSFDFIEAADGTPYAIECNPRTHSAITVFGDDPRVAGAYLDAQHVEITPAAEARATYWTYHELWRLLTGRGGLTTMLRGRDAIFSRWDPLPYLVVHHLQIPSLLLANLRSGRGWSRIDFNIGKLVEAGGD
;
A
#
# COMPACT_ATOMS: atom_id res chain seq x y z
N MET A 1 -34.34 7.49 -11.60
CA MET A 1 -33.20 6.98 -10.79
C MET A 1 -33.58 5.65 -10.19
N THR A 2 -32.75 4.62 -10.39
CA THR A 2 -32.88 3.31 -9.73
C THR A 2 -32.71 3.46 -8.21
N ALA A 3 -33.25 2.52 -7.43
CA ALA A 3 -33.12 2.53 -5.96
C ALA A 3 -31.64 2.56 -5.51
N THR A 4 -30.78 1.86 -6.25
CA THR A 4 -29.32 1.83 -6.06
C THR A 4 -28.68 3.20 -6.30
N ALA A 5 -29.06 3.91 -7.38
CA ALA A 5 -28.55 5.26 -7.64
C ALA A 5 -28.96 6.25 -6.53
N ARG A 6 -30.19 6.15 -6.01
CA ARG A 6 -30.66 6.99 -4.89
C ARG A 6 -29.85 6.72 -3.61
N ALA A 7 -29.54 5.46 -3.32
CA ALA A 7 -28.73 5.09 -2.17
C ALA A 7 -27.30 5.66 -2.26
N HIS A 8 -26.66 5.61 -3.44
CA HIS A 8 -25.32 6.18 -3.63
C HIS A 8 -25.30 7.71 -3.53
N THR A 9 -26.33 8.39 -4.06
CA THR A 9 -26.48 9.83 -3.89
C THR A 9 -26.62 10.22 -2.42
N GLY A 10 -27.52 9.54 -1.68
CA GLY A 10 -27.71 9.81 -0.25
C GLY A 10 -26.44 9.61 0.57
N ARG A 11 -25.70 8.52 0.30
CA ARG A 11 -24.41 8.25 0.94
C ARG A 11 -23.37 9.34 0.67
N THR A 12 -23.28 9.81 -0.56
CA THR A 12 -22.35 10.87 -0.95
C THR A 12 -22.69 12.20 -0.29
N VAL A 13 -23.97 12.58 -0.26
CA VAL A 13 -24.43 13.80 0.43
C VAL A 13 -24.15 13.72 1.92
N ALA A 14 -24.41 12.58 2.56
CA ALA A 14 -24.11 12.37 3.98
C ALA A 14 -22.61 12.49 4.28
N ALA A 15 -21.75 11.89 3.43
CA ALA A 15 -20.30 12.00 3.57
C ALA A 15 -19.82 13.46 3.42
N LEU A 16 -20.31 14.20 2.42
CA LEU A 16 -19.99 15.62 2.23
C LEU A 16 -20.46 16.46 3.43
N ALA A 17 -21.67 16.22 3.94
CA ALA A 17 -22.17 16.91 5.13
C ALA A 17 -21.31 16.65 6.37
N ALA A 18 -20.87 15.40 6.57
CA ALA A 18 -19.97 15.05 7.66
C ALA A 18 -18.61 15.77 7.54
N LEU A 19 -18.02 15.80 6.34
CA LEU A 19 -16.78 16.55 6.07
C LEU A 19 -16.98 18.05 6.36
N CYS A 20 -18.06 18.66 5.89
CA CYS A 20 -18.40 20.05 6.19
C CYS A 20 -18.54 20.31 7.71
N ALA A 21 -19.15 19.38 8.45
CA ALA A 21 -19.31 19.51 9.90
C ALA A 21 -17.97 19.48 10.66
N THR A 22 -16.99 18.71 10.15
CA THR A 22 -15.64 18.61 10.73
C THR A 22 -14.70 19.75 10.32
N LEU A 23 -15.01 20.50 9.25
CA LEU A 23 -14.15 21.55 8.71
C LEU A 23 -13.74 22.63 9.73
N PRO A 24 -14.61 23.19 10.59
CA PRO A 24 -14.19 24.20 11.57
C PRO A 24 -13.14 23.69 12.56
N VAL A 25 -13.25 22.42 12.97
CA VAL A 25 -12.30 21.79 13.90
C VAL A 25 -10.94 21.61 13.22
N ASP A 26 -10.93 21.06 12.00
CA ASP A 26 -9.68 20.86 11.26
C ASP A 26 -9.01 22.19 10.88
N LEU A 27 -9.78 23.22 10.54
CA LEU A 27 -9.27 24.58 10.33
C LEU A 27 -8.63 25.15 11.60
N ALA A 28 -9.25 24.96 12.77
CA ALA A 28 -8.67 25.41 14.04
C ALA A 28 -7.37 24.66 14.36
N VAL A 29 -7.34 23.33 14.17
CA VAL A 29 -6.15 22.49 14.41
C VAL A 29 -4.99 22.90 13.49
N VAL A 30 -5.26 23.04 12.18
CA VAL A 30 -4.25 23.43 11.20
C VAL A 30 -3.84 24.89 11.35
N GLY A 31 -4.79 25.79 11.59
CA GLY A 31 -4.53 27.20 11.86
C GLY A 31 -3.63 27.41 13.07
N LEU A 32 -3.89 26.68 14.17
CA LEU A 32 -3.03 26.71 15.36
C LEU A 32 -1.62 26.17 15.08
N ALA A 33 -1.50 25.11 14.28
CA ALA A 33 -0.20 24.57 13.89
C ALA A 33 0.62 25.57 13.05
N LEU A 34 -0.04 26.23 12.08
CA LEU A 34 0.56 27.28 11.26
C LEU A 34 0.96 28.51 12.07
N ALA A 35 0.09 28.97 12.99
CA ALA A 35 0.36 30.11 13.85
C ALA A 35 1.55 29.87 14.80
N ARG A 36 1.70 28.65 15.32
CA ARG A 36 2.83 28.27 16.18
C ARG A 36 4.17 28.15 15.46
N ARG A 37 4.20 28.15 14.13
CA ARG A 37 5.40 28.09 13.29
C ARG A 37 6.46 27.09 13.77
N ARG A 38 6.03 25.90 14.20
CA ARG A 38 6.98 24.89 14.69
C ARG A 38 8.00 24.58 13.58
N PRO A 39 9.31 24.61 13.88
CA PRO A 39 10.31 24.19 12.92
C PRO A 39 10.10 22.71 12.59
N PRO A 40 10.56 22.26 11.41
CA PRO A 40 10.67 20.84 11.15
C PRO A 40 11.55 20.17 12.22
N PRO A 41 11.38 18.85 12.45
CA PRO A 41 12.28 18.06 13.29
C PRO A 41 13.75 18.30 12.93
N ALA A 42 14.63 18.14 13.92
CA ALA A 42 16.06 18.32 13.72
C ALA A 42 16.54 17.47 12.53
N ARG A 43 17.07 18.14 11.51
CA ARG A 43 17.69 17.48 10.36
C ARG A 43 18.98 16.83 10.83
N LEU A 44 19.28 15.62 10.36
CA LEU A 44 20.67 15.18 10.34
C LEU A 44 21.51 16.22 9.58
N PRO A 45 22.83 16.29 9.79
CA PRO A 45 23.70 17.07 8.92
C PRO A 45 23.30 16.79 7.46
N GLY A 46 23.04 17.86 6.70
CA GLY A 46 22.53 17.73 5.34
C GLY A 46 23.43 16.83 4.50
N PRO A 47 22.88 16.15 3.49
CA PRO A 47 23.62 15.22 2.68
C PRO A 47 24.76 15.98 2.01
N VAL A 48 25.89 15.30 1.85
CA VAL A 48 27.03 15.83 1.09
C VAL A 48 26.61 16.14 -0.35
N VAL A 49 25.64 15.38 -0.88
CA VAL A 49 25.05 15.56 -2.21
C VAL A 49 23.53 15.66 -2.11
N VAL A 50 22.98 16.82 -2.48
CA VAL A 50 21.54 17.01 -2.64
C VAL A 50 21.09 16.26 -3.90
N ARG A 51 19.98 15.54 -3.79
CA ARG A 51 19.36 14.75 -4.87
C ARG A 51 17.95 15.25 -5.12
N THR A 52 17.46 15.10 -6.35
CA THR A 52 16.06 15.28 -6.74
C THR A 52 15.40 13.92 -6.82
N VAL A 53 14.42 13.68 -5.95
CA VAL A 53 13.70 12.40 -5.85
C VAL A 53 12.29 12.54 -6.41
N LEU A 54 11.94 11.70 -7.39
CA LEU A 54 10.59 11.60 -7.92
C LEU A 54 9.80 10.48 -7.23
N LEU A 55 8.62 10.80 -6.73
CA LEU A 55 7.68 9.87 -6.11
C LEU A 55 6.43 9.72 -6.97
N THR A 56 6.08 8.49 -7.37
CA THR A 56 4.78 8.18 -7.98
C THR A 56 3.72 7.97 -6.90
N GLY A 57 2.46 7.75 -7.30
CA GLY A 57 1.38 7.41 -6.36
C GLY A 57 1.09 8.51 -5.33
N GLY A 58 1.27 9.77 -5.72
CA GLY A 58 1.24 10.92 -4.82
C GLY A 58 -0.04 11.08 -4.00
N LYS A 59 -1.15 10.45 -4.39
CA LYS A 59 -2.39 10.42 -3.60
C LYS A 59 -2.30 9.65 -2.28
N MET A 60 -1.31 8.76 -2.11
CA MET A 60 -1.24 7.81 -0.99
C MET A 60 -0.39 8.34 0.16
N THR A 61 -0.79 8.10 1.41
CA THR A 61 -0.10 8.63 2.61
C THR A 61 1.35 8.15 2.71
N LYS A 62 1.63 6.95 2.21
CA LYS A 62 3.00 6.41 2.05
C LYS A 62 3.90 7.28 1.16
N ALA A 63 3.37 7.93 0.13
CA ALA A 63 4.14 8.88 -0.69
C ALA A 63 4.42 10.17 0.09
N LEU A 64 3.44 10.68 0.86
CA LEU A 64 3.66 11.82 1.76
C LEU A 64 4.72 11.52 2.83
N GLN A 65 4.69 10.31 3.41
CA GLN A 65 5.68 9.85 4.37
C GLN A 65 7.09 9.91 3.78
N LEU A 66 7.30 9.33 2.59
CA LEU A 66 8.61 9.36 1.92
C LEU A 66 9.01 10.78 1.50
N ALA A 67 8.09 11.59 0.97
CA ALA A 67 8.35 12.99 0.63
C ALA A 67 8.90 13.76 1.83
N ARG A 68 8.28 13.60 3.01
CA ARG A 68 8.75 14.21 4.25
C ARG A 68 10.13 13.69 4.66
N SER A 69 10.37 12.39 4.59
CA SER A 69 11.68 11.82 4.89
C SER A 69 12.78 12.41 4.00
N PHE A 70 12.58 12.47 2.68
CA PHE A 70 13.55 13.04 1.74
C PHE A 70 13.74 14.54 1.95
N HIS A 71 12.67 15.30 2.14
CA HIS A 71 12.73 16.74 2.39
C HIS A 71 13.45 17.07 3.72
N LEU A 72 13.17 16.32 4.79
CA LEU A 72 13.85 16.51 6.07
C LEU A 72 15.33 16.19 5.99
N ALA A 73 15.71 15.24 5.12
CA ALA A 73 17.09 14.99 4.73
C ALA A 73 17.64 16.01 3.71
N GLY A 74 16.91 17.07 3.35
CA GLY A 74 17.43 18.14 2.49
C GLY A 74 17.44 17.84 0.98
N HIS A 75 16.81 16.76 0.54
CA HIS A 75 16.61 16.46 -0.88
C HIS A 75 15.43 17.25 -1.45
N ARG A 76 15.44 17.48 -2.77
CA ARG A 76 14.31 18.02 -3.52
C ARG A 76 13.34 16.90 -3.86
N VAL A 77 12.04 17.14 -3.75
CA VAL A 77 11.00 16.13 -4.00
C VAL A 77 10.06 16.58 -5.12
N VAL A 78 9.94 15.73 -6.14
CA VAL A 78 8.97 15.85 -7.22
C VAL A 78 7.89 14.78 -6.99
N LEU A 79 6.63 15.18 -6.93
CA LEU A 79 5.51 14.26 -6.74
C LEU A 79 4.71 14.13 -8.03
N VAL A 80 4.38 12.91 -8.44
CA VAL A 80 3.52 12.67 -9.61
C VAL A 80 2.32 11.82 -9.27
N GLU A 81 1.22 12.08 -9.96
CA GLU A 81 -0.04 11.35 -9.79
C GLU A 81 -0.93 11.57 -11.02
N SER A 82 -1.92 10.70 -11.23
CA SER A 82 -2.85 10.86 -12.35
C SER A 82 -3.72 12.13 -12.22
N ALA A 83 -4.24 12.61 -13.36
CA ALA A 83 -5.11 13.78 -13.41
C ALA A 83 -6.37 13.64 -12.55
N LYS A 84 -6.84 12.40 -12.30
CA LYS A 84 -7.96 12.09 -11.39
C LYS A 84 -7.70 12.61 -9.98
N TYR A 85 -6.46 12.56 -9.52
CA TYR A 85 -6.07 12.98 -8.17
C TYR A 85 -5.19 14.23 -8.16
N ARG A 86 -5.31 15.09 -9.19
CA ARG A 86 -4.60 16.39 -9.26
C ARG A 86 -4.79 17.29 -8.03
N TRP A 87 -5.87 17.08 -7.27
CA TRP A 87 -6.17 17.80 -6.03
C TRP A 87 -5.75 17.04 -4.78
N THR A 88 -4.82 16.08 -4.89
CA THR A 88 -4.32 15.37 -3.71
C THR A 88 -3.79 16.36 -2.68
N GLY A 89 -4.15 16.18 -1.41
CA GLY A 89 -3.68 17.09 -0.36
C GLY A 89 -2.15 17.01 -0.16
N HIS A 90 -1.52 15.92 -0.56
CA HIS A 90 -0.09 15.71 -0.37
C HIS A 90 0.75 16.67 -1.22
N ARG A 91 0.25 17.15 -2.37
CA ARG A 91 0.96 18.14 -3.20
C ARG A 91 1.08 19.52 -2.54
N PHE A 92 0.32 19.77 -1.47
CA PHE A 92 0.37 21.00 -0.68
C PHE A 92 1.26 20.86 0.57
N SER A 93 1.97 19.73 0.69
CA SER A 93 3.00 19.55 1.70
C SER A 93 4.16 20.50 1.45
N LYS A 94 4.74 21.03 2.54
CA LYS A 94 6.03 21.75 2.48
C LYS A 94 7.18 20.86 1.98
N ALA A 95 6.99 19.55 2.00
CA ALA A 95 7.96 18.55 1.57
C ALA A 95 7.90 18.23 0.07
N VAL A 96 7.06 18.92 -0.71
CA VAL A 96 6.91 18.70 -2.15
C VAL A 96 7.28 19.98 -2.89
N ASP A 97 8.34 19.94 -3.70
CA ASP A 97 8.86 21.09 -4.44
C ASP A 97 8.19 21.27 -5.81
N ALA A 98 7.76 20.17 -6.43
CA ALA A 98 7.04 20.18 -7.70
C ALA A 98 5.99 19.07 -7.75
N PHE A 99 4.89 19.32 -8.48
CA PHE A 99 3.85 18.32 -8.73
C PHE A 99 3.45 18.30 -10.20
N HIS A 100 3.42 17.11 -10.80
CA HIS A 100 3.02 16.90 -12.18
C HIS A 100 1.90 15.87 -12.30
N CYS A 101 1.00 16.08 -13.25
CA CYS A 101 0.01 15.07 -13.62
C CYS A 101 0.58 14.18 -14.72
N VAL A 102 0.42 12.87 -14.57
CA VAL A 102 0.80 11.86 -15.57
C VAL A 102 -0.44 11.09 -16.05
N PRO A 103 -0.35 10.37 -17.18
CA PRO A 103 -1.37 9.37 -17.55
C PRO A 103 -1.56 8.32 -16.45
N GLU A 104 -2.68 7.58 -16.50
CA GLU A 104 -2.85 6.42 -15.63
C GLU A 104 -1.78 5.35 -15.95
N PRO A 105 -1.35 4.52 -14.99
CA PRO A 105 -0.29 3.51 -15.23
C PRO A 105 -0.61 2.49 -16.33
N SER A 106 -1.88 2.28 -16.65
CA SER A 106 -2.31 1.41 -17.75
C SER A 106 -2.20 2.08 -19.13
N ASP A 107 -1.99 3.38 -19.19
CA ASP A 107 -1.85 4.13 -20.44
C ASP A 107 -0.47 3.89 -21.05
N PRO A 108 -0.37 3.56 -22.36
CA PRO A 108 0.91 3.36 -23.04
C PRO A 108 1.87 4.56 -22.95
N GLY A 109 1.35 5.79 -22.79
CA GLY A 109 2.14 7.01 -22.65
C GLY A 109 2.70 7.25 -21.24
N TYR A 110 2.35 6.42 -20.24
CA TYR A 110 2.77 6.60 -18.85
C TYR A 110 4.30 6.64 -18.68
N ALA A 111 5.00 5.64 -19.23
CA ALA A 111 6.45 5.53 -19.09
C ALA A 111 7.19 6.70 -19.75
N GLN A 112 6.73 7.13 -20.93
CA GLN A 112 7.30 8.30 -21.61
C GLN A 112 7.05 9.59 -20.82
N ALA A 113 5.85 9.78 -20.26
CA ALA A 113 5.56 10.94 -19.43
C ALA A 113 6.45 11.01 -18.18
N LEU A 114 6.78 9.87 -17.57
CA LEU A 114 7.76 9.82 -16.47
C LEU A 114 9.16 10.23 -16.95
N LEU A 115 9.62 9.70 -18.08
CA LEU A 115 10.92 10.05 -18.67
C LEU A 115 11.02 11.56 -18.97
N ASP A 116 9.98 12.16 -19.53
CA ASP A 116 9.93 13.60 -19.83
C ASP A 116 10.05 14.45 -18.55
N ILE A 117 9.38 14.04 -17.47
CA ILE A 117 9.48 14.70 -16.16
C ILE A 117 10.87 14.52 -15.56
N VAL A 118 11.45 13.32 -15.64
CA VAL A 118 12.81 13.02 -15.16
C VAL A 118 13.82 13.95 -15.82
N GLY A 119 13.75 14.13 -17.14
CA GLY A 119 14.60 15.07 -17.87
C GLY A 119 14.34 16.53 -17.48
N ARG A 120 13.07 16.95 -17.40
CA ARG A 120 12.69 18.34 -17.09
C ARG A 120 13.09 18.78 -15.68
N GLU A 121 12.86 17.93 -14.68
CA GLU A 121 13.13 18.23 -13.28
C GLU A 121 14.54 17.83 -12.83
N ARG A 122 15.31 17.18 -13.72
CA ARG A 122 16.65 16.63 -13.43
C ARG A 122 16.61 15.68 -12.23
N VAL A 123 15.75 14.68 -12.33
CA VAL A 123 15.55 13.67 -11.29
C VAL A 123 16.77 12.77 -11.22
N ASP A 124 17.32 12.59 -10.02
CA ASP A 124 18.44 11.68 -9.77
C ASP A 124 17.94 10.28 -9.40
N VAL A 125 16.80 10.19 -8.69
CA VAL A 125 16.24 8.93 -8.20
C VAL A 125 14.72 8.91 -8.36
N VAL A 126 14.18 7.85 -8.94
CA VAL A 126 12.75 7.54 -8.97
C VAL A 126 12.43 6.48 -7.93
N VAL A 127 11.47 6.79 -7.05
CA VAL A 127 10.95 5.87 -6.03
C VAL A 127 9.47 5.63 -6.29
N PRO A 128 9.10 4.52 -6.95
CA PRO A 128 7.71 4.21 -7.18
C PRO A 128 6.96 3.95 -5.87
N VAL A 129 5.80 4.57 -5.69
CA VAL A 129 4.91 4.29 -4.56
C VAL A 129 3.63 3.69 -5.12
N SER A 130 3.76 2.51 -5.71
CA SER A 130 2.77 1.95 -6.63
C SER A 130 1.46 1.55 -5.93
N SER A 131 0.33 1.77 -6.61
CA SER A 131 -0.91 1.03 -6.35
C SER A 131 -0.74 -0.43 -6.83
N PRO A 132 -1.65 -1.36 -6.49
CA PRO A 132 -1.61 -2.72 -7.04
C PRO A 132 -1.52 -2.72 -8.58
N ALA A 133 -2.34 -1.90 -9.24
CA ALA A 133 -2.34 -1.81 -10.71
C ALA A 133 -1.10 -1.10 -11.30
N ALA A 134 -0.31 -0.40 -10.48
CA ALA A 134 0.82 0.40 -10.95
C ALA A 134 2.18 -0.30 -10.80
N SER A 135 2.30 -1.37 -10.00
CA SER A 135 3.62 -1.95 -9.70
C SER A 135 4.34 -2.47 -10.94
N VAL A 136 3.65 -3.24 -11.80
CA VAL A 136 4.21 -3.73 -13.07
C VAL A 136 4.44 -2.59 -14.08
N PRO A 137 3.49 -1.65 -14.29
CA PRO A 137 3.78 -0.47 -15.11
C PRO A 137 4.98 0.37 -14.68
N ASP A 138 5.16 0.60 -13.38
CA ASP A 138 6.34 1.30 -12.84
C ASP A 138 7.62 0.51 -13.14
N ALA A 139 7.58 -0.82 -13.04
CA ALA A 139 8.70 -1.70 -13.37
C ALA A 139 9.01 -1.74 -14.87
N ARG A 140 8.00 -1.55 -15.73
CA ARG A 140 8.21 -1.40 -17.17
C ARG A 140 8.81 -0.03 -17.50
N ALA A 141 8.33 1.03 -16.85
CA ALA A 141 8.85 2.38 -17.01
C ALA A 141 10.33 2.46 -16.63
N ARG A 142 10.76 1.71 -15.61
CA ARG A 142 12.18 1.56 -15.24
C ARG A 142 13.09 1.29 -16.44
N SER A 143 12.66 0.46 -17.40
CA SER A 143 13.44 0.13 -18.61
C SER A 143 13.80 1.35 -19.47
N LEU A 144 13.04 2.45 -19.38
CA LEU A 144 13.33 3.73 -20.06
C LEU A 144 14.12 4.71 -19.19
N LEU A 145 14.19 4.45 -17.88
CA LEU A 145 14.71 5.37 -16.87
C LEU A 145 16.10 4.97 -16.36
N ASP A 146 16.46 3.68 -16.42
CA ASP A 146 17.73 3.13 -15.92
C ASP A 146 18.96 3.82 -16.55
N ASP A 147 18.85 4.33 -17.78
CA ASP A 147 19.95 5.04 -18.47
C ASP A 147 20.14 6.50 -18.01
N VAL A 148 19.17 7.08 -17.29
CA VAL A 148 19.14 8.52 -16.96
C VAL A 148 19.05 8.82 -15.47
N CYS A 149 18.58 7.88 -14.65
CA CYS A 149 18.46 8.04 -13.19
C CYS A 149 18.41 6.68 -12.49
N ASP A 150 18.65 6.66 -11.17
CA ASP A 150 18.48 5.47 -10.35
C ASP A 150 16.98 5.19 -10.11
N VAL A 151 16.55 3.93 -10.18
CA VAL A 151 15.15 3.54 -9.96
C VAL A 151 15.07 2.50 -8.85
N VAL A 152 14.38 2.85 -7.76
CA VAL A 152 14.23 1.98 -6.58
C VAL A 152 13.07 1.01 -6.78
N HIS A 153 13.17 0.17 -7.80
CA HIS A 153 12.14 -0.80 -8.16
C HIS A 153 12.71 -2.02 -8.90
N GLY A 154 11.98 -3.13 -8.87
CA GLY A 154 12.40 -4.37 -9.54
C GLY A 154 12.22 -4.32 -11.06
N HIS A 155 12.76 -5.31 -11.77
CA HIS A 155 12.47 -5.52 -13.19
C HIS A 155 11.04 -6.06 -13.38
N ALA A 156 10.42 -5.76 -14.52
CA ALA A 156 9.02 -6.07 -14.79
C ALA A 156 8.68 -7.55 -14.59
N ASP A 157 9.53 -8.47 -15.03
CA ASP A 157 9.28 -9.92 -14.91
C ASP A 157 9.33 -10.38 -13.46
N THR A 158 10.32 -9.92 -12.69
CA THR A 158 10.43 -10.23 -11.25
C THR A 158 9.24 -9.66 -10.48
N VAL A 159 8.86 -8.40 -10.76
CA VAL A 159 7.72 -7.76 -10.11
C VAL A 159 6.42 -8.48 -10.46
N ALA A 160 6.21 -8.87 -11.71
CA ALA A 160 5.02 -9.62 -12.13
C ALA A 160 4.96 -11.01 -11.48
N ALA A 161 6.08 -11.72 -11.40
CA ALA A 161 6.14 -13.03 -10.75
C ALA A 161 5.87 -12.95 -9.24
N LEU A 162 6.32 -11.88 -8.57
CA LEU A 162 6.06 -11.67 -7.14
C LEU A 162 4.61 -11.20 -6.87
N ASP A 163 3.99 -10.41 -7.76
CA ASP A 163 2.61 -9.94 -7.58
C ASP A 163 1.57 -11.04 -7.91
N ASP A 164 1.92 -12.00 -8.77
CA ASP A 164 1.09 -13.18 -9.03
C ASP A 164 1.21 -14.19 -7.87
N LYS A 165 0.10 -14.38 -7.14
CA LYS A 165 0.08 -15.25 -5.94
C LYS A 165 0.55 -16.68 -6.20
N SER A 166 0.27 -17.24 -7.37
CA SER A 166 0.67 -18.60 -7.70
C SER A 166 2.17 -18.67 -7.99
N GLU A 167 2.69 -17.76 -8.82
CA GLU A 167 4.11 -17.73 -9.17
C GLU A 167 4.97 -17.37 -7.97
N PHE A 168 4.51 -16.46 -7.12
CA PHE A 168 5.14 -16.13 -5.85
C PHE A 168 5.26 -17.36 -4.95
N SER A 169 4.16 -18.08 -4.70
CA SER A 169 4.17 -19.27 -3.85
C SER A 169 5.11 -20.35 -4.41
N ARG A 170 5.07 -20.58 -5.74
CA ARG A 170 5.96 -21.53 -6.40
C ARG A 170 7.44 -21.13 -6.25
N LEU A 171 7.75 -19.86 -6.48
CA LEU A 171 9.11 -19.32 -6.38
C LEU A 171 9.64 -19.42 -4.94
N ALA A 172 8.87 -18.97 -3.95
CA ALA A 172 9.24 -19.05 -2.55
C ALA A 172 9.44 -20.51 -2.09
N ALA A 173 8.52 -21.41 -2.44
CA ALA A 173 8.67 -22.84 -2.14
C ALA A 173 9.94 -23.45 -2.76
N SER A 174 10.30 -23.05 -3.99
CA SER A 174 11.54 -23.52 -4.64
C SER A 174 12.82 -23.07 -3.92
N LEU A 175 12.74 -22.01 -3.10
CA LEU A 175 13.82 -21.51 -2.24
C LEU A 175 13.77 -22.12 -0.83
N GLY A 176 12.88 -23.10 -0.59
CA GLY A 176 12.70 -23.72 0.73
C GLY A 176 12.03 -22.81 1.76
N LEU A 177 11.36 -21.75 1.31
CA LEU A 177 10.62 -20.83 2.18
C LEU A 177 9.21 -21.35 2.45
N SER A 178 8.74 -21.15 3.69
CA SER A 178 7.40 -21.57 4.10
C SER A 178 6.31 -20.70 3.47
N VAL A 179 5.46 -21.34 2.68
CA VAL A 179 4.24 -20.80 2.06
C VAL A 179 3.13 -21.84 2.19
N PRO A 180 1.84 -21.46 2.20
CA PRO A 180 0.77 -22.44 2.21
C PRO A 180 0.79 -23.28 0.93
N ASP A 181 0.32 -24.53 1.02
CA ASP A 181 0.12 -25.35 -0.18
C ASP A 181 -0.84 -24.65 -1.15
N THR A 182 -0.36 -24.33 -2.36
CA THR A 182 -1.03 -23.41 -3.29
C THR A 182 -0.99 -23.96 -4.71
N HIS A 183 -2.17 -24.04 -5.35
CA HIS A 183 -2.34 -24.58 -6.70
C HIS A 183 -3.05 -23.55 -7.59
N ARG A 184 -2.56 -23.34 -8.81
CA ARG A 184 -3.25 -22.51 -9.82
C ARG A 184 -4.44 -23.27 -10.41
N ILE A 185 -5.59 -22.61 -10.41
CA ILE A 185 -6.86 -23.14 -10.92
C ILE A 185 -7.33 -22.28 -12.09
N THR A 186 -7.37 -22.89 -13.27
CA THR A 186 -7.83 -22.31 -14.55
C THR A 186 -9.17 -22.91 -15.02
N ASP A 187 -9.62 -23.99 -14.40
CA ASP A 187 -10.89 -24.65 -14.68
C ASP A 187 -11.47 -25.19 -13.36
N ALA A 188 -12.77 -25.03 -13.14
CA ALA A 188 -13.43 -25.50 -11.92
C ALA A 188 -13.24 -27.01 -11.69
N ARG A 189 -13.13 -27.82 -12.74
CA ARG A 189 -12.86 -29.27 -12.68
C ARG A 189 -11.58 -29.61 -11.93
N GLN A 190 -10.58 -28.74 -11.97
CA GLN A 190 -9.34 -28.95 -11.21
C GLN A 190 -9.57 -28.96 -9.71
N VAL A 191 -10.62 -28.29 -9.21
CA VAL A 191 -11.03 -28.33 -7.80
C VAL A 191 -11.83 -29.60 -7.50
N GLU A 192 -12.62 -30.08 -8.47
CA GLU A 192 -13.40 -31.31 -8.35
C GLU A 192 -12.50 -32.55 -8.29
N GLU A 193 -11.42 -32.53 -9.07
CA GLU A 193 -10.45 -33.61 -9.18
C GLU A 193 -9.32 -33.53 -8.13
N PHE A 194 -9.27 -32.46 -7.33
CA PHE A 194 -8.23 -32.26 -6.32
C PHE A 194 -8.42 -33.23 -5.15
N ASP A 195 -7.39 -34.03 -4.85
CA ASP A 195 -7.36 -34.91 -3.67
C ASP A 195 -7.01 -34.09 -2.43
N PHE A 196 -8.03 -33.51 -1.79
CA PHE A 196 -7.88 -32.72 -0.57
C PHE A 196 -7.25 -33.58 0.54
N PRO A 197 -6.08 -33.17 1.10
CA PRO A 197 -5.47 -33.88 2.22
C PRO A 197 -6.37 -33.93 3.46
N GLU A 198 -6.33 -35.05 4.17
CA GLU A 198 -7.09 -35.24 5.41
C GLU A 198 -6.73 -34.19 6.47
N GLY A 199 -7.75 -33.59 7.10
CA GLY A 199 -7.57 -32.59 8.15
C GLY A 199 -7.12 -31.21 7.67
N ARG A 200 -6.97 -30.98 6.36
CA ARG A 200 -6.60 -29.68 5.79
C ARG A 200 -7.80 -28.96 5.20
N THR A 201 -7.82 -27.65 5.37
CA THR A 201 -8.82 -26.75 4.77
C THR A 201 -8.17 -25.92 3.69
N TYR A 202 -8.87 -25.72 2.57
CA TYR A 202 -8.44 -24.86 1.48
C TYR A 202 -9.48 -23.77 1.22
N ILE A 203 -9.05 -22.71 0.54
CA ILE A 203 -9.88 -21.60 0.10
C ILE A 203 -9.52 -21.24 -1.35
N LEU A 204 -10.52 -20.74 -2.08
CA LEU A 204 -10.33 -20.22 -3.43
C LEU A 204 -10.14 -18.70 -3.38
N LYS A 205 -9.06 -18.21 -3.98
CA LYS A 205 -8.81 -16.76 -4.14
C LYS A 205 -8.59 -16.44 -5.61
N ARG A 206 -9.28 -15.42 -6.10
CA ARG A 206 -9.02 -14.89 -7.45
C ARG A 206 -7.62 -14.28 -7.50
N ILE A 207 -6.86 -14.56 -8.56
CA ILE A 207 -5.51 -13.99 -8.72
C ILE A 207 -5.62 -12.49 -8.98
N ALA A 208 -6.48 -12.11 -9.93
CA ALA A 208 -6.76 -10.70 -10.23
C ALA A 208 -7.27 -9.94 -9.00
N TYR A 209 -6.81 -8.70 -8.83
CA TYR A 209 -7.16 -7.86 -7.71
C TYR A 209 -8.67 -7.61 -7.61
N HIS A 210 -9.31 -8.14 -6.56
CA HIS A 210 -10.75 -8.03 -6.35
C HIS A 210 -11.08 -7.60 -4.90
N PRO A 211 -11.22 -6.29 -4.62
CA PRO A 211 -11.27 -5.77 -3.25
C PRO A 211 -12.53 -6.16 -2.46
N VAL A 212 -13.60 -6.56 -3.14
CA VAL A 212 -14.88 -6.95 -2.52
C VAL A 212 -14.91 -8.44 -2.18
N GLY A 213 -14.41 -9.31 -3.06
CA GLY A 213 -14.44 -10.76 -2.88
C GLY A 213 -13.33 -11.31 -2.00
N ARG A 214 -12.31 -10.51 -1.66
CA ARG A 214 -11.17 -10.94 -0.82
C ARG A 214 -11.54 -11.48 0.57
N THR A 215 -12.76 -11.20 1.05
CA THR A 215 -13.24 -11.65 2.36
C THR A 215 -14.00 -12.97 2.30
N ASP A 216 -14.24 -13.52 1.11
CA ASP A 216 -14.81 -14.85 0.98
C ASP A 216 -13.72 -15.88 1.29
N LEU A 217 -13.88 -16.55 2.44
CA LEU A 217 -13.00 -17.62 2.93
C LEU A 217 -13.81 -18.91 3.05
N THR A 218 -14.71 -19.17 2.09
CA THR A 218 -15.49 -20.41 2.03
C THR A 218 -14.55 -21.61 2.10
N PRO A 219 -14.67 -22.47 3.13
CA PRO A 219 -13.77 -23.60 3.32
C PRO A 219 -14.10 -24.73 2.35
N LEU A 220 -13.06 -25.30 1.74
CA LEU A 220 -13.09 -26.49 0.91
C LEU A 220 -12.28 -27.58 1.60
N THR A 221 -12.89 -28.73 1.86
CA THR A 221 -12.26 -29.83 2.59
C THR A 221 -12.59 -31.18 1.96
N ARG A 222 -11.84 -32.23 2.32
CA ARG A 222 -12.06 -33.60 1.83
C ARG A 222 -13.46 -34.14 2.17
N GLU A 223 -14.06 -33.68 3.26
CA GLU A 223 -15.34 -34.15 3.76
C GLU A 223 -16.54 -33.61 2.97
N THR A 224 -16.35 -32.61 2.10
CA THR A 224 -17.44 -31.97 1.34
C THR A 224 -17.19 -31.87 -0.17
N PRO A 225 -16.85 -32.96 -0.87
CA PRO A 225 -16.41 -32.90 -2.27
C PRO A 225 -17.48 -32.35 -3.23
N GLU A 226 -18.76 -32.73 -3.07
CA GLU A 226 -19.84 -32.22 -3.93
C GLU A 226 -20.09 -30.72 -3.71
N ARG A 227 -19.94 -30.25 -2.47
CA ARG A 227 -20.07 -28.82 -2.12
C ARG A 227 -18.90 -28.03 -2.68
N ASN A 228 -17.67 -28.54 -2.58
CA ASN A 228 -16.47 -27.90 -3.14
C ASN A 228 -16.65 -27.71 -4.65
N ALA A 229 -17.08 -28.77 -5.34
CA ALA A 229 -17.35 -28.75 -6.77
C ALA A 229 -18.46 -27.75 -7.15
N ALA A 230 -19.58 -27.76 -6.43
CA ALA A 230 -20.67 -26.81 -6.67
C ALA A 230 -20.24 -25.34 -6.46
N TYR A 231 -19.44 -25.08 -5.42
CA TYR A 231 -18.88 -23.76 -5.16
C TYR A 231 -17.91 -23.33 -6.27
N ALA A 232 -16.95 -24.19 -6.66
CA ALA A 232 -16.01 -23.90 -7.74
C ALA A 232 -16.73 -23.59 -9.06
N ARG A 233 -17.77 -24.37 -9.42
CA ARG A 233 -18.61 -24.12 -10.61
C ARG A 233 -19.44 -22.85 -10.54
N SER A 234 -19.73 -22.35 -9.34
CA SER A 234 -20.43 -21.07 -9.17
C SER A 234 -19.53 -19.86 -9.45
N LEU A 235 -18.22 -20.07 -9.48
CA LEU A 235 -17.22 -19.05 -9.77
C LEU A 235 -16.90 -19.05 -11.27
N ALA A 236 -16.68 -17.88 -11.84
CA ALA A 236 -16.29 -17.72 -13.25
C ALA A 236 -14.80 -18.01 -13.47
N ILE A 237 -14.34 -19.21 -13.11
CA ILE A 237 -12.95 -19.64 -13.25
C ILE A 237 -12.64 -19.92 -14.72
N SER A 238 -11.55 -19.36 -15.24
CA SER A 238 -11.07 -19.62 -16.60
C SER A 238 -9.55 -19.44 -16.71
N ALA A 239 -8.97 -19.81 -17.85
CA ALA A 239 -7.56 -19.54 -18.15
C ALA A 239 -7.25 -18.03 -18.18
N ASP A 240 -8.20 -17.21 -18.64
CA ASP A 240 -8.06 -15.74 -18.72
C ASP A 240 -8.32 -15.05 -17.38
N ASP A 241 -9.04 -15.70 -16.46
CA ASP A 241 -9.33 -15.21 -15.11
C ASP A 241 -9.07 -16.30 -14.05
N PRO A 242 -7.79 -16.64 -13.82
CA PRO A 242 -7.41 -17.75 -12.97
C PRO A 242 -7.55 -17.44 -11.48
N TRP A 243 -7.66 -18.51 -10.71
CA TRP A 243 -7.75 -18.53 -9.25
C TRP A 243 -6.60 -19.33 -8.66
N ILE A 244 -6.40 -19.24 -7.35
CA ILE A 244 -5.60 -20.18 -6.58
C ILE A 244 -6.48 -20.95 -5.61
N LEU A 245 -6.21 -22.25 -5.47
CA LEU A 245 -6.63 -23.07 -4.36
C LEU A 245 -5.49 -23.07 -3.35
N GLN A 246 -5.68 -22.42 -2.21
CA GLN A 246 -4.63 -22.21 -1.21
C GLN A 246 -5.04 -22.81 0.13
N GLU A 247 -4.12 -23.52 0.78
CA GLU A 247 -4.30 -24.02 2.14
C GLU A 247 -4.60 -22.86 3.10
N PHE A 248 -5.66 -23.04 3.89
CA PHE A 248 -6.04 -22.12 4.94
C PHE A 248 -5.19 -22.40 6.18
N ILE A 249 -4.19 -21.54 6.42
CA ILE A 249 -3.38 -21.59 7.63
C ILE A 249 -4.12 -20.84 8.76
N PRO A 250 -4.52 -21.51 9.85
CA PRO A 250 -5.04 -20.82 11.02
C PRO A 250 -3.88 -20.16 11.79
N GLY A 251 -4.01 -18.88 12.11
CA GLY A 251 -2.95 -18.18 12.82
C GLY A 251 -3.17 -16.68 12.91
N ARG A 252 -2.10 -15.97 13.29
CA ARG A 252 -2.12 -14.52 13.43
C ARG A 252 -1.54 -13.86 12.19
N GLU A 253 -2.26 -12.87 11.67
CA GLU A 253 -1.87 -12.19 10.45
C GLU A 253 -0.87 -11.06 10.72
N TYR A 254 0.17 -10.99 9.90
CA TYR A 254 1.19 -9.95 9.93
C TYR A 254 1.41 -9.40 8.53
N CYS A 255 1.72 -8.12 8.42
CA CYS A 255 2.15 -7.49 7.18
C CYS A 255 3.55 -6.93 7.37
N THR A 256 4.35 -6.97 6.32
CA THR A 256 5.70 -6.44 6.31
C THR A 256 5.87 -5.37 5.26
N HIS A 257 6.87 -4.52 5.45
CA HIS A 257 7.40 -3.65 4.42
C HIS A 257 8.91 -3.72 4.45
N ALA A 258 9.50 -3.94 3.28
CA ALA A 258 10.93 -3.81 3.09
C ALA A 258 11.25 -2.88 1.92
N THR A 259 12.29 -2.06 2.08
CA THR A 259 13.01 -1.45 0.96
C THR A 259 14.34 -2.16 0.86
N VAL A 260 14.68 -2.65 -0.33
CA VAL A 260 15.80 -3.55 -0.56
C VAL A 260 16.64 -3.08 -1.74
N ARG A 261 17.95 -3.33 -1.68
CA ARG A 261 18.92 -3.00 -2.73
C ARG A 261 19.89 -4.17 -2.84
N ASP A 262 20.02 -4.73 -4.04
CA ASP A 262 20.98 -5.77 -4.41
C ASP A 262 20.95 -6.96 -3.44
N GLY A 263 19.74 -7.41 -3.10
CA GLY A 263 19.53 -8.52 -2.17
C GLY A 263 19.76 -8.19 -0.69
N ALA A 264 19.99 -6.92 -0.34
CA ALA A 264 20.13 -6.47 1.05
C ALA A 264 18.94 -5.62 1.51
N MET A 265 18.40 -5.93 2.69
CA MET A 265 17.35 -5.13 3.33
C MET A 265 17.93 -3.82 3.85
N ARG A 266 17.27 -2.70 3.53
CA ARG A 266 17.67 -1.33 3.93
C ARG A 266 16.69 -0.68 4.89
N VAL A 267 15.41 -0.91 4.66
CA VAL A 267 14.31 -0.51 5.55
C VAL A 267 13.48 -1.74 5.80
N TYR A 268 13.11 -2.02 7.06
CA TYR A 268 12.22 -3.12 7.40
C TYR A 268 11.27 -2.76 8.52
N CYS A 269 9.99 -3.08 8.34
CA CYS A 269 9.07 -3.18 9.47
C CYS A 269 8.12 -4.36 9.30
N CYS A 270 7.72 -4.92 10.43
CA CYS A 270 6.64 -5.88 10.56
C CYS A 270 5.57 -5.29 11.48
N CYS A 271 4.30 -5.45 11.11
CA CYS A 271 3.14 -5.00 11.87
C CYS A 271 2.12 -6.13 11.96
N GLU A 272 1.39 -6.20 13.06
CA GLU A 272 0.16 -7.01 13.10
C GLU A 272 -0.81 -6.48 12.03
N SER A 273 -1.33 -7.37 11.19
CA SER A 273 -2.29 -7.01 10.14
C SER A 273 -3.70 -6.98 10.71
N SER A 274 -4.60 -6.29 10.01
CA SER A 274 -6.04 -6.33 10.29
C SER A 274 -6.78 -6.22 8.97
N ALA A 275 -8.00 -6.77 8.88
CA ALA A 275 -8.79 -6.72 7.64
C ALA A 275 -8.99 -5.31 7.04
N PHE A 276 -8.92 -4.27 7.88
CA PHE A 276 -9.02 -2.87 7.47
C PHE A 276 -7.66 -2.17 7.26
N GLN A 277 -6.55 -2.70 7.76
CA GLN A 277 -5.18 -2.21 7.52
C GLN A 277 -5.01 -0.68 7.75
N VAL A 278 -5.55 -0.20 8.87
CA VAL A 278 -5.67 1.24 9.21
C VAL A 278 -4.94 1.67 10.48
N ASN A 279 -4.30 0.73 11.17
CA ASN A 279 -3.41 1.02 12.28
C ASN A 279 -2.15 0.17 12.12
N TYR A 280 -0.99 0.78 12.31
CA TYR A 280 0.28 0.09 12.18
C TYR A 280 1.11 0.33 13.43
N ALA A 281 1.51 -0.75 14.08
CA ALA A 281 2.45 -0.74 15.19
C ALA A 281 3.55 -1.75 14.87
N HIS A 282 4.81 -1.32 14.97
CA HIS A 282 5.92 -2.23 14.73
C HIS A 282 5.96 -3.31 15.81
N VAL A 283 6.14 -4.55 15.39
CA VAL A 283 6.39 -5.70 16.26
C VAL A 283 7.64 -6.42 15.77
N ASP A 284 8.46 -6.88 16.70
CA ASP A 284 9.62 -7.70 16.36
C ASP A 284 9.20 -9.15 16.13
N LYS A 285 9.53 -9.68 14.96
CA LYS A 285 9.22 -11.04 14.50
C LYS A 285 10.41 -11.62 13.76
N PRO A 286 11.42 -12.15 14.48
CA PRO A 286 12.68 -12.59 13.88
C PRO A 286 12.51 -13.68 12.80
N ARG A 287 11.56 -14.61 12.97
CA ARG A 287 11.28 -15.65 11.97
C ARG A 287 10.70 -15.09 10.67
N ILE A 288 9.78 -14.12 10.77
CA ILE A 288 9.23 -13.40 9.60
C ILE A 288 10.34 -12.58 8.92
N ARG A 289 11.16 -11.87 9.70
CA ARG A 289 12.30 -11.10 9.17
C ARG A 289 13.27 -12.00 8.40
N HIS A 290 13.65 -13.13 8.98
CA HIS A 290 14.55 -14.09 8.35
C HIS A 290 13.99 -14.66 7.05
N TRP A 291 12.69 -14.95 7.01
CA TRP A 291 12.00 -15.36 5.79
C TRP A 291 12.17 -14.29 4.69
N VAL A 292 11.91 -13.02 5.01
CA VAL A 292 12.01 -11.91 4.06
C VAL A 292 13.45 -11.71 3.58
N GLU A 293 14.41 -11.74 4.51
CA GLU A 293 15.84 -11.63 4.22
C GLU A 293 16.30 -12.73 3.25
N HIS A 294 15.88 -13.97 3.48
CA HIS A 294 16.25 -15.10 2.63
C HIS A 294 15.66 -14.97 1.22
N LEU A 295 14.40 -14.58 1.07
CA LEU A 295 13.80 -14.35 -0.27
C LEU A 295 14.53 -13.22 -1.00
N VAL A 296 14.67 -12.07 -0.34
CA VAL A 296 15.28 -10.85 -0.92
C VAL A 296 16.69 -11.16 -1.40
N LYS A 297 17.49 -11.84 -0.57
CA LYS A 297 18.86 -12.22 -0.90
C LYS A 297 18.93 -13.21 -2.06
N SER A 298 18.08 -14.24 -2.04
CA SER A 298 18.11 -15.29 -3.07
C SER A 298 17.73 -14.80 -4.45
N LEU A 299 16.89 -13.76 -4.53
CA LEU A 299 16.46 -13.15 -5.78
C LEU A 299 17.21 -11.86 -6.12
N GLU A 300 18.21 -11.49 -5.31
CA GLU A 300 19.00 -10.24 -5.45
C GLU A 300 18.11 -8.99 -5.65
N LEU A 301 17.01 -8.90 -4.89
CA LEU A 301 15.98 -7.90 -5.14
C LEU A 301 16.49 -6.48 -4.90
N THR A 302 16.09 -5.58 -5.81
CA THR A 302 16.12 -4.12 -5.64
C THR A 302 14.71 -3.57 -5.77
N GLY A 303 14.32 -2.69 -4.86
CA GLY A 303 13.01 -2.03 -4.86
C GLY A 303 12.30 -2.09 -3.52
N GLN A 304 10.98 -2.10 -3.55
CA GLN A 304 10.14 -2.18 -2.36
C GLN A 304 9.29 -3.43 -2.43
N VAL A 305 9.33 -4.24 -1.39
CA VAL A 305 8.59 -5.51 -1.31
C VAL A 305 7.90 -5.61 0.04
N SER A 306 6.67 -6.10 0.02
CA SER A 306 5.81 -6.20 1.19
C SER A 306 5.13 -7.56 1.15
N PHE A 307 4.94 -8.20 2.28
CA PHE A 307 4.37 -9.54 2.35
C PHE A 307 3.32 -9.60 3.42
N ASP A 308 2.24 -10.32 3.14
CA ASP A 308 1.28 -10.74 4.14
C ASP A 308 1.62 -12.15 4.60
N PHE A 309 1.61 -12.36 5.91
CA PHE A 309 1.97 -13.60 6.57
C PHE A 309 0.85 -14.06 7.48
N ILE A 310 0.73 -15.37 7.62
CA ILE A 310 0.09 -15.99 8.77
C ILE A 310 1.17 -16.67 9.61
N GLU A 311 1.27 -16.29 10.88
CA GLU A 311 2.05 -17.04 11.86
C GLU A 311 1.14 -18.11 12.49
N ALA A 312 1.43 -19.37 12.20
CA ALA A 312 0.70 -20.52 12.74
C ALA A 312 0.98 -20.71 14.25
N ALA A 313 0.22 -21.59 14.89
CA ALA A 313 0.30 -21.82 16.34
C ALA A 313 1.68 -22.32 16.83
N ASP A 314 2.45 -22.98 15.95
CA ASP A 314 3.82 -23.45 16.18
C ASP A 314 4.88 -22.34 15.97
N GLY A 315 4.44 -21.13 15.63
CA GLY A 315 5.28 -19.97 15.32
C GLY A 315 5.94 -20.04 13.93
N THR A 316 5.50 -20.94 13.04
CA THR A 316 5.98 -20.99 11.66
C THR A 316 5.28 -19.88 10.85
N PRO A 317 6.04 -18.98 10.20
CA PRO A 317 5.44 -17.96 9.34
C PRO A 317 5.18 -18.52 7.94
N TYR A 318 3.97 -18.34 7.42
CA TYR A 318 3.60 -18.68 6.05
C TYR A 318 3.31 -17.40 5.28
N ALA A 319 4.12 -17.08 4.27
CA ALA A 319 3.82 -15.94 3.40
C ALA A 319 2.67 -16.31 2.46
N ILE A 320 1.57 -15.57 2.51
CA ILE A 320 0.35 -15.87 1.74
C ILE A 320 0.25 -15.07 0.43
N GLU A 321 0.91 -13.91 0.37
CA GLU A 321 1.08 -13.12 -0.85
C GLU A 321 2.29 -12.18 -0.73
N CYS A 322 2.87 -11.83 -1.87
CA CYS A 322 3.78 -10.70 -2.00
C CYS A 322 3.08 -9.55 -2.71
N ASN A 323 3.37 -8.36 -2.24
CA ASN A 323 2.98 -7.09 -2.81
C ASN A 323 4.29 -6.34 -3.11
N PRO A 324 4.86 -6.44 -4.32
CA PRO A 324 6.15 -5.83 -4.69
C PRO A 324 6.00 -4.32 -4.89
N ARG A 325 5.65 -3.62 -3.81
CA ARG A 325 5.36 -2.19 -3.73
C ARG A 325 5.43 -1.73 -2.28
N THR A 326 5.46 -0.42 -2.07
CA THR A 326 5.45 0.18 -0.73
C THR A 326 4.21 -0.22 0.08
N HIS A 327 4.38 -0.64 1.33
CA HIS A 327 3.26 -0.81 2.26
C HIS A 327 3.01 0.45 3.08
N SER A 328 1.78 0.65 3.55
CA SER A 328 1.47 1.79 4.43
C SER A 328 2.12 1.68 5.83
N ALA A 329 2.63 0.51 6.19
CA ALA A 329 3.43 0.30 7.41
C ALA A 329 4.71 1.16 7.44
N ILE A 330 5.19 1.67 6.31
CA ILE A 330 6.30 2.66 6.26
C ILE A 330 6.00 3.91 7.11
N THR A 331 4.72 4.22 7.33
CA THR A 331 4.31 5.35 8.18
C THR A 331 4.73 5.18 9.65
N VAL A 332 5.05 3.98 10.13
CA VAL A 332 5.54 3.79 11.50
C VAL A 332 6.89 4.47 11.74
N PHE A 333 7.70 4.69 10.69
CA PHE A 333 8.98 5.40 10.80
C PHE A 333 8.81 6.88 11.12
N GLY A 334 7.66 7.49 10.84
CA GLY A 334 7.41 8.90 11.19
C GLY A 334 8.49 9.86 10.69
N ASP A 335 9.03 10.69 11.57
CA ASP A 335 10.08 11.63 11.19
C ASP A 335 11.50 11.05 11.42
N ASP A 336 11.68 9.72 11.40
CA ASP A 336 12.99 9.07 11.53
C ASP A 336 13.94 9.56 10.42
N PRO A 337 15.04 10.24 10.78
CA PRO A 337 15.87 10.90 9.79
C PRO A 337 16.72 9.92 8.97
N ARG A 338 16.77 8.63 9.32
CA ARG A 338 17.57 7.61 8.63
C ARG A 338 16.88 7.07 7.38
N VAL A 339 15.56 7.27 7.24
CA VAL A 339 14.78 6.70 6.12
C VAL A 339 15.30 7.15 4.75
N ALA A 340 15.62 8.43 4.58
CA ALA A 340 16.12 8.93 3.31
C ALA A 340 17.46 8.29 2.92
N GLY A 341 18.41 8.22 3.87
CA GLY A 341 19.71 7.56 3.64
C GLY A 341 19.55 6.08 3.30
N ALA A 342 18.63 5.37 3.96
CA ALA A 342 18.37 3.96 3.66
C ALA A 342 17.84 3.72 2.22
N TYR A 343 17.20 4.71 1.59
CA TYR A 343 16.78 4.60 0.19
C TYR A 343 17.89 4.97 -0.81
N LEU A 344 18.74 5.94 -0.45
CA LEU A 344 19.60 6.64 -1.41
C LEU A 344 21.10 6.29 -1.27
N ASP A 345 21.54 5.78 -0.12
CA ASP A 345 22.96 5.55 0.16
C ASP A 345 23.29 4.05 0.10
N ALA A 346 24.18 3.67 -0.83
CA ALA A 346 24.54 2.27 -1.10
C ALA A 346 25.14 1.53 0.12
N GLN A 347 25.75 2.26 1.06
CA GLN A 347 26.38 1.69 2.26
C GLN A 347 25.51 1.78 3.53
N HIS A 348 24.25 2.20 3.41
CA HIS A 348 23.40 2.39 4.58
C HIS A 348 23.06 1.04 5.25
N VAL A 349 23.20 1.00 6.57
CA VAL A 349 22.81 -0.16 7.40
C VAL A 349 21.28 -0.29 7.41
N GLU A 350 20.76 -1.51 7.49
CA GLU A 350 19.32 -1.74 7.67
C GLU A 350 18.76 -0.90 8.83
N ILE A 351 17.58 -0.30 8.63
CA ILE A 351 16.83 0.36 9.68
C ILE A 351 15.49 -0.33 9.94
N THR A 352 15.12 -0.38 11.21
CA THR A 352 13.78 -0.73 11.69
C THR A 352 13.22 0.44 12.51
N PRO A 353 11.88 0.52 12.69
CA PRO A 353 11.30 1.52 13.56
C PRO A 353 11.91 1.45 14.97
N ALA A 354 12.19 2.61 15.56
CA ALA A 354 12.72 2.70 16.92
C ALA A 354 11.78 2.01 17.93
N ALA A 355 12.31 1.54 19.07
CA ALA A 355 11.52 0.84 20.08
C ALA A 355 10.37 1.71 20.64
N GLU A 356 10.57 3.02 20.65
CA GLU A 356 9.61 4.05 21.05
C GLU A 356 8.70 4.53 19.91
N ALA A 357 8.82 3.96 18.71
CA ALA A 357 8.01 4.34 17.56
C ALA A 357 6.51 4.16 17.88
N ARG A 358 5.76 5.25 17.72
CA ARG A 358 4.33 5.27 18.02
C ARG A 358 3.56 4.57 16.91
N ALA A 359 2.52 3.84 17.29
CA ALA A 359 1.57 3.29 16.34
C ALA A 359 0.97 4.42 15.47
N THR A 360 0.85 4.19 14.17
CA THR A 360 0.26 5.15 13.24
C THR A 360 -1.22 4.84 13.02
N TYR A 361 -2.05 5.87 12.90
CA TYR A 361 -3.50 5.79 12.61
C TYR A 361 -3.94 6.91 11.66
N TRP A 362 -5.19 6.84 11.16
CA TRP A 362 -5.83 7.92 10.43
C TRP A 362 -7.02 8.46 11.22
N THR A 363 -7.01 9.74 11.58
CA THR A 363 -8.02 10.37 12.47
C THR A 363 -9.45 10.07 12.03
N TYR A 364 -9.78 10.26 10.76
CA TYR A 364 -11.15 10.04 10.28
C TYR A 364 -11.58 8.57 10.32
N HIS A 365 -10.63 7.64 10.22
CA HIS A 365 -10.91 6.23 10.40
C HIS A 365 -11.20 5.90 11.87
N GLU A 366 -10.42 6.44 12.80
CA GLU A 366 -10.65 6.25 14.24
C GLU A 366 -11.95 6.93 14.69
N LEU A 367 -12.29 8.11 14.16
CA LEU A 367 -13.57 8.76 14.39
C LEU A 367 -14.74 7.89 13.92
N TRP A 368 -14.65 7.31 12.73
CA TRP A 368 -15.66 6.36 12.24
C TRP A 368 -15.80 5.13 13.15
N ARG A 369 -14.68 4.56 13.62
CA ARG A 369 -14.70 3.43 14.57
C ARG A 369 -15.33 3.81 15.90
N LEU A 370 -15.07 5.00 16.42
CA LEU A 370 -15.69 5.52 17.64
C LEU A 370 -17.20 5.65 17.48
N LEU A 371 -17.66 6.24 16.37
CA LEU A 371 -19.08 6.41 16.07
C LEU A 371 -19.82 5.08 15.85
N THR A 372 -19.10 4.03 15.43
CA THR A 372 -19.67 2.69 15.20
C THR A 372 -19.47 1.72 16.37
N GLY A 373 -18.94 2.19 17.51
CA GLY A 373 -18.68 1.36 18.70
C GLY A 373 -17.56 0.34 18.55
N ARG A 374 -16.70 0.48 17.53
CA ARG A 374 -15.59 -0.43 17.19
C ARG A 374 -14.20 0.15 17.51
N GLY A 375 -14.16 1.31 18.16
CA GLY A 375 -12.96 2.09 18.41
C GLY A 375 -12.80 2.48 19.88
N GLY A 376 -11.61 2.99 20.20
CA GLY A 376 -11.30 3.54 21.51
C GLY A 376 -10.39 4.76 21.37
N LEU A 377 -10.55 5.74 22.25
CA LEU A 377 -9.75 6.97 22.24
C LEU A 377 -8.25 6.70 22.49
N THR A 378 -7.92 5.55 23.08
CA THR A 378 -6.55 5.13 23.39
C THR A 378 -5.64 5.11 22.17
N THR A 379 -6.13 4.66 21.01
CA THR A 379 -5.37 4.65 19.75
C THR A 379 -4.97 6.06 19.35
N MET A 380 -5.90 7.02 19.40
CA MET A 380 -5.64 8.41 19.02
C MET A 380 -4.75 9.13 20.03
N LEU A 381 -4.89 8.83 21.33
CA LEU A 381 -4.07 9.42 22.39
C LEU A 381 -2.62 8.93 22.36
N ARG A 382 -2.41 7.63 22.11
CA ARG A 382 -1.08 6.99 22.14
C ARG A 382 -0.39 6.98 20.80
N GLY A 383 -1.14 6.93 19.69
CA GLY A 383 -0.59 6.87 18.34
C GLY A 383 -0.28 8.22 17.72
N ARG A 384 0.14 8.19 16.46
CA ARG A 384 0.42 9.34 15.62
C ARG A 384 -0.51 9.32 14.41
N ASP A 385 -1.11 10.45 14.07
CA ASP A 385 -1.83 10.56 12.82
C ASP A 385 -0.86 10.46 11.63
N ALA A 386 -1.22 9.67 10.62
CA ALA A 386 -0.39 9.37 9.47
C ALA A 386 -0.18 10.59 8.54
N ILE A 387 -1.12 11.54 8.53
CA ILE A 387 -1.13 12.69 7.61
C ILE A 387 -0.77 13.98 8.36
N PHE A 388 -1.37 14.23 9.53
CA PHE A 388 -1.16 15.45 10.29
C PHE A 388 0.25 15.53 10.87
N SER A 389 0.98 16.57 10.49
CA SER A 389 2.22 16.97 11.13
C SER A 389 2.15 18.44 11.52
N ARG A 390 2.72 18.81 12.69
CA ARG A 390 2.69 20.20 13.18
C ARG A 390 3.51 21.15 12.30
N TRP A 391 4.60 20.68 11.71
CA TRP A 391 5.47 21.48 10.86
C TRP A 391 4.95 21.53 9.40
N ASP A 392 4.16 20.53 9.01
CA ASP A 392 3.55 20.37 7.70
C ASP A 392 2.05 19.99 7.79
N PRO A 393 1.18 20.90 8.25
CA PRO A 393 -0.21 20.55 8.59
C PRO A 393 -1.18 20.64 7.41
N LEU A 394 -0.81 21.30 6.30
CA LEU A 394 -1.70 21.53 5.16
C LEU A 394 -2.20 20.24 4.49
N PRO A 395 -1.38 19.17 4.30
CA PRO A 395 -1.87 17.93 3.72
C PRO A 395 -3.08 17.35 4.46
N TYR A 396 -3.11 17.45 5.79
CA TYR A 396 -4.23 16.95 6.59
C TYR A 396 -5.54 17.68 6.25
N LEU A 397 -5.53 19.02 6.18
CA LEU A 397 -6.73 19.78 5.82
C LEU A 397 -7.17 19.46 4.40
N VAL A 398 -6.23 19.48 3.45
CA VAL A 398 -6.55 19.40 2.02
C VAL A 398 -6.99 17.98 1.62
N VAL A 399 -6.44 16.92 2.22
CA VAL A 399 -6.93 15.55 2.00
C VAL A 399 -8.42 15.45 2.36
N HIS A 400 -8.79 15.89 3.56
CA HIS A 400 -10.16 15.73 4.07
C HIS A 400 -11.15 16.71 3.44
N HIS A 401 -10.72 17.94 3.09
CA HIS A 401 -11.64 19.02 2.69
C HIS A 401 -11.49 19.52 1.25
N LEU A 402 -10.58 18.95 0.47
CA LEU A 402 -10.49 19.22 -0.98
C LEU A 402 -10.40 17.92 -1.79
N GLN A 403 -9.43 17.05 -1.50
CA GLN A 403 -9.20 15.82 -2.26
C GLN A 403 -10.45 14.91 -2.20
N ILE A 404 -10.84 14.45 -1.01
CA ILE A 404 -11.98 13.54 -0.86
C ILE A 404 -13.30 14.18 -1.34
N PRO A 405 -13.65 15.44 -0.98
CA PRO A 405 -14.82 16.10 -1.55
C PRO A 405 -14.81 16.19 -3.07
N SER A 406 -13.66 16.47 -3.70
CA SER A 406 -13.56 16.54 -5.15
C SER A 406 -13.85 15.19 -5.82
N LEU A 407 -13.38 14.09 -5.22
CA LEU A 407 -13.66 12.73 -5.68
C LEU A 407 -15.15 12.38 -5.49
N LEU A 408 -15.74 12.72 -4.34
CA LEU A 408 -17.16 12.49 -4.06
C LEU A 408 -18.07 13.24 -5.04
N LEU A 409 -17.75 14.51 -5.32
CA LEU A 409 -18.49 15.32 -6.29
C LEU A 409 -18.33 14.79 -7.72
N ALA A 410 -17.14 14.35 -8.11
CA ALA A 410 -16.90 13.73 -9.42
C ALA A 410 -17.68 12.40 -9.55
N ASN A 411 -17.65 11.56 -8.53
CA ASN A 411 -18.38 10.30 -8.47
C ASN A 411 -19.90 10.54 -8.55
N LEU A 412 -20.43 11.51 -7.79
CA LEU A 412 -21.83 11.96 -7.83
C LEU A 412 -22.25 12.43 -9.22
N ARG A 413 -21.43 13.25 -9.89
CA ARG A 413 -21.70 13.73 -11.26
C ARG A 413 -21.71 12.61 -12.28
N SER A 414 -20.83 11.62 -12.11
CA SER A 414 -20.73 10.47 -13.02
C SER A 414 -21.74 9.35 -12.72
N GLY A 415 -22.52 9.45 -11.64
CA GLY A 415 -23.48 8.42 -11.23
C GLY A 415 -22.83 7.10 -10.81
N ARG A 416 -21.52 7.10 -10.52
CA ARG A 416 -20.79 5.92 -10.05
C ARG A 416 -21.11 5.63 -8.59
N GLY A 417 -20.94 4.38 -8.19
CA GLY A 417 -21.05 3.96 -6.79
C GLY A 417 -19.67 3.92 -6.11
N TRP A 418 -19.66 3.90 -4.78
CA TRP A 418 -18.46 3.65 -3.98
C TRP A 418 -18.79 2.87 -2.70
N SER A 419 -17.84 2.07 -2.22
CA SER A 419 -17.98 1.15 -1.09
C SER A 419 -17.37 1.71 0.20
N ARG A 420 -16.23 2.41 0.13
CA ARG A 420 -15.61 3.13 1.27
C ARG A 420 -14.73 4.30 0.83
N ILE A 421 -14.52 5.24 1.73
CA ILE A 421 -13.46 6.26 1.61
C ILE A 421 -12.21 5.66 2.28
N ASP A 422 -11.09 5.67 1.58
CA ASP A 422 -9.83 5.15 2.08
C ASP A 422 -8.80 6.28 2.12
N PHE A 423 -8.65 6.90 3.30
CA PHE A 423 -7.75 8.04 3.51
C PHE A 423 -6.27 7.64 3.44
N ASN A 424 -5.94 6.38 3.69
CA ASN A 424 -4.57 5.85 3.59
C ASN A 424 -4.06 5.87 2.15
N ILE A 425 -4.92 5.47 1.20
CA ILE A 425 -4.60 5.48 -0.23
C ILE A 425 -5.26 6.63 -0.99
N GLY A 426 -5.84 7.61 -0.29
CA GLY A 426 -6.36 8.85 -0.83
C GLY A 426 -7.45 8.69 -1.91
N LYS A 427 -8.29 7.65 -1.84
CA LYS A 427 -9.28 7.35 -2.89
C LYS A 427 -10.64 6.90 -2.37
N LEU A 428 -11.62 6.90 -3.26
CA LEU A 428 -12.88 6.18 -3.09
C LEU A 428 -12.67 4.75 -3.62
N VAL A 429 -13.07 3.74 -2.86
CA VAL A 429 -13.06 2.36 -3.33
C VAL A 429 -14.34 2.12 -4.13
N GLU A 430 -14.21 1.86 -5.43
CA GLU A 430 -15.31 1.62 -6.36
C GLU A 430 -15.43 0.10 -6.67
N ALA A 431 -16.57 -0.33 -7.22
CA ALA A 431 -16.74 -1.71 -7.66
C ALA A 431 -15.93 -1.94 -8.95
N GLY A 432 -14.93 -2.83 -8.91
CA GLY A 432 -14.08 -3.17 -10.06
C GLY A 432 -12.62 -2.70 -10.00
N GLY A 433 -12.20 -2.00 -8.94
CA GLY A 433 -10.84 -1.43 -8.87
C GLY A 433 -10.84 0.08 -9.07
N ASP A 434 -9.69 0.66 -9.40
CA ASP A 434 -9.38 2.11 -9.33
C ASP A 434 -10.41 3.07 -9.95
#